data_AF-A0A661SN81-F1
#
_entry.id   AF-A0A661SN81-F1
#
_cell.length_a   1.000
_cell.length_b   1.000
_cell.length_c   1.000
_cell.angle_alpha   90.00
_cell.angle_beta   90.00
_cell.angle_gamma   90.00
#
_symmetry.space_group_name_H-M   'P 1'
#
loop_
_entity.id
_entity.type
_entity.pdbx_description
1 polymer ?
#
loop_
_entity_poly.entity_id
_entity_poly.type
_entity_poly.pdbx_seq_one_letter_code
_entity_poly.pdbx_strand_id
1 'polypeptide(L)'
;FFAWHPGAGEAELAGWLKERKVNITESRARYLTRSYGKPHLTLSDYGFLLRKHPLHLWCAGELIRDPDMSWEKALGKSAMPRRVSSEWLFHPKMRRQQNMRLRTRIEKDAFVEITSVWQRLGFPFKKLVPSYATSIGSSCDQPAALAKLIGIIINDGFYLPPISIRKIRMAENTPYHTIFEVSPESGERVMNPSVAKTLRTVLQAVVEKGTARRANRVFKEPDDTPVPVGGKTGTGDNRFKKFDRKGEVINSTAVNRTATFAFYIGDRYFGVITAFVSGSEAKEYTFTSALPVTILKLMSPALNAHLGALDELEIVPREEPKTIGPLVVIEPTST
;
A
#
# COMPACT_ATOMS: atom_id res chain seq x y z
N PHE A 1 -13.32 -30.25 -17.06
CA PHE A 1 -14.23 -31.28 -17.60
C PHE A 1 -15.07 -31.93 -16.49
N PHE A 2 -14.56 -32.92 -15.73
CA PHE A 2 -15.40 -33.68 -14.78
C PHE A 2 -16.10 -32.85 -13.68
N ALA A 3 -15.50 -31.72 -13.27
CA ALA A 3 -16.15 -30.77 -12.36
C ALA A 3 -17.41 -30.09 -12.92
N TRP A 4 -17.57 -30.09 -14.25
CA TRP A 4 -18.69 -29.47 -14.98
C TRP A 4 -19.60 -30.50 -15.66
N HIS A 5 -19.11 -31.73 -15.83
CA HIS A 5 -19.81 -32.85 -16.44
C HIS A 5 -19.75 -34.06 -15.49
N PRO A 6 -20.46 -34.01 -14.35
CA PRO A 6 -20.48 -35.11 -13.40
C PRO A 6 -21.11 -36.34 -14.04
N GLY A 7 -20.46 -37.50 -13.88
CA GLY A 7 -20.91 -38.77 -14.48
C GLY A 7 -20.52 -38.97 -15.95
N ALA A 8 -19.78 -38.03 -16.55
CA ALA A 8 -19.38 -38.14 -17.94
C ALA A 8 -18.44 -39.32 -18.22
N GLY A 9 -18.63 -39.96 -19.38
CA GLY A 9 -17.89 -41.13 -19.83
C GLY A 9 -16.58 -40.82 -20.57
N GLU A 10 -15.84 -41.88 -20.92
CA GLU A 10 -14.56 -41.78 -21.64
C GLU A 10 -14.70 -41.07 -23.00
N ALA A 11 -15.78 -41.39 -23.73
CA ALA A 11 -16.06 -40.82 -25.05
C ALA A 11 -16.33 -39.31 -24.99
N GLU A 12 -17.06 -38.85 -23.97
CA GLU A 12 -17.38 -37.43 -23.78
C GLU A 12 -16.14 -36.63 -23.38
N LEU A 13 -15.28 -37.18 -22.51
CA LEU A 13 -13.99 -36.57 -22.18
C LEU A 13 -13.12 -36.44 -23.43
N ALA A 14 -13.01 -37.51 -24.23
CA ALA A 14 -12.19 -37.51 -25.44
C ALA A 14 -12.71 -36.49 -26.48
N GLY A 15 -14.02 -36.41 -26.67
CA GLY A 15 -14.66 -35.41 -27.54
C GLY A 15 -14.37 -33.97 -27.07
N TRP A 16 -14.58 -33.69 -25.79
CA TRP A 16 -14.36 -32.36 -25.21
C TRP A 16 -12.91 -31.87 -25.33
N LEU A 17 -11.95 -32.79 -25.19
CA LEU A 17 -10.52 -32.48 -25.38
C LEU A 17 -10.15 -32.27 -26.84
N LYS A 18 -10.72 -33.08 -27.76
CA LYS A 18 -10.50 -32.96 -29.20
C LYS A 18 -10.96 -31.61 -29.74
N GLU A 19 -12.15 -31.14 -29.33
CA GLU A 19 -12.65 -29.79 -29.65
C GLU A 19 -11.68 -28.68 -29.24
N ARG A 20 -10.94 -28.90 -28.15
CA ARG A 20 -9.95 -27.96 -27.59
C ARG A 20 -8.53 -28.20 -28.13
N LYS A 21 -8.41 -28.98 -29.21
CA LYS A 21 -7.15 -29.34 -29.86
C LYS A 21 -6.16 -30.05 -28.92
N VAL A 22 -6.68 -30.76 -27.91
CA VAL A 22 -5.89 -31.60 -27.00
C VAL A 22 -6.10 -33.06 -27.38
N ASN A 23 -5.09 -33.65 -28.02
CA ASN A 23 -5.12 -35.06 -28.38
C ASN A 23 -4.62 -35.92 -27.22
N ILE A 24 -5.43 -36.89 -26.79
CA ILE A 24 -5.05 -37.87 -25.77
C ILE A 24 -5.30 -39.29 -26.31
N THR A 25 -4.51 -40.26 -25.85
CA THR A 25 -4.75 -41.67 -26.16
C THR A 25 -5.99 -42.19 -25.43
N GLU A 26 -6.63 -43.22 -25.95
CA GLU A 26 -7.77 -43.89 -25.29
C GLU A 26 -7.38 -44.41 -23.90
N SER A 27 -6.17 -44.94 -23.74
CA SER A 27 -5.63 -45.38 -22.45
C SER A 27 -5.54 -44.24 -21.44
N ARG A 28 -5.19 -43.02 -21.88
CA ARG A 28 -5.15 -41.84 -21.03
C ARG A 28 -6.55 -41.33 -20.68
N ALA A 29 -7.49 -41.37 -21.63
CA ALA A 29 -8.89 -41.02 -21.38
C ALA A 29 -9.53 -41.94 -20.33
N ARG A 30 -9.29 -43.25 -20.45
CA ARG A 30 -9.71 -44.27 -19.47
C ARG A 30 -9.12 -44.02 -18.09
N TYR A 31 -7.82 -43.74 -18.02
CA TYR A 31 -7.15 -43.42 -16.75
C TYR A 31 -7.75 -42.18 -16.08
N LEU A 32 -7.95 -41.09 -16.83
CA LEU A 32 -8.50 -39.84 -16.30
C LEU A 32 -9.94 -40.01 -15.83
N THR A 33 -10.76 -40.74 -16.58
CA THR A 33 -12.15 -41.06 -16.22
C THR A 33 -12.21 -41.90 -14.95
N ARG A 34 -11.38 -42.94 -14.84
CA ARG A 34 -11.30 -43.77 -13.63
C ARG A 34 -10.81 -42.98 -12.40
N SER A 35 -9.87 -42.06 -12.60
CA SER A 35 -9.26 -41.30 -11.50
C SER A 35 -10.13 -40.14 -11.03
N TYR A 36 -10.77 -39.43 -11.97
CA TYR A 36 -11.40 -38.14 -11.73
C TYR A 36 -12.89 -38.06 -12.12
N GLY A 37 -13.46 -39.07 -12.77
CA GLY A 37 -14.89 -39.15 -13.12
C GLY A 37 -15.75 -39.83 -12.05
N LYS A 38 -15.26 -39.96 -10.82
CA LYS A 38 -15.96 -40.69 -9.75
C LYS A 38 -17.18 -39.91 -9.24
N PRO A 39 -18.35 -40.55 -9.06
CA PRO A 39 -19.59 -39.86 -8.65
C PRO A 39 -19.54 -39.15 -7.29
N HIS A 40 -18.64 -39.56 -6.40
CA HIS A 40 -18.51 -38.97 -5.06
C HIS A 40 -17.62 -37.72 -5.00
N LEU A 41 -16.94 -37.37 -6.10
CA LEU A 41 -16.11 -36.16 -6.12
C LEU A 41 -17.00 -34.93 -6.23
N THR A 42 -16.85 -34.03 -5.25
CA THR A 42 -17.60 -32.79 -5.16
C THR A 42 -16.85 -31.64 -5.86
N LEU A 43 -17.54 -30.52 -6.06
CA LEU A 43 -16.90 -29.27 -6.52
C LEU A 43 -15.70 -28.87 -5.64
N SER A 44 -15.78 -29.13 -4.33
CA SER A 44 -14.69 -28.86 -3.39
C SER A 44 -13.47 -29.74 -3.64
N ASP A 45 -13.67 -31.03 -3.96
CA ASP A 45 -12.59 -31.96 -4.28
C ASP A 45 -11.88 -31.56 -5.58
N TYR A 46 -12.64 -31.18 -6.61
CA TYR A 46 -12.04 -30.68 -7.85
C TYR A 46 -11.31 -29.35 -7.64
N GLY A 47 -11.83 -28.46 -6.79
CA GLY A 47 -11.11 -27.25 -6.38
C GLY A 47 -9.77 -27.57 -5.73
N PHE A 48 -9.74 -28.54 -4.81
CA PHE A 48 -8.51 -29.00 -4.17
C PHE A 48 -7.51 -29.59 -5.18
N LEU A 49 -7.95 -30.51 -6.05
CA LEU A 49 -7.11 -31.13 -7.08
C LEU A 49 -6.49 -30.09 -8.03
N LEU A 50 -7.24 -29.05 -8.39
CA LEU A 50 -6.80 -27.99 -9.29
C LEU A 50 -6.05 -26.85 -8.56
N ARG A 51 -5.96 -26.88 -7.23
CA ARG A 51 -5.44 -25.78 -6.39
C ARG A 51 -6.15 -24.44 -6.70
N LYS A 52 -7.47 -24.48 -6.90
CA LYS A 52 -8.33 -23.32 -7.16
C LYS A 52 -9.49 -23.28 -6.16
N HIS A 53 -10.04 -22.09 -5.92
CA HIS A 53 -11.24 -21.98 -5.09
C HIS A 53 -12.43 -22.68 -5.80
N PRO A 54 -13.25 -23.48 -5.10
CA PRO A 54 -14.35 -24.22 -5.75
C PRO A 54 -15.33 -23.31 -6.50
N LEU A 55 -15.63 -22.13 -5.96
CA LEU A 55 -16.44 -21.11 -6.67
C LEU A 55 -15.81 -20.59 -7.95
N HIS A 56 -14.47 -20.48 -8.05
CA HIS A 56 -13.84 -20.07 -9.32
C HIS A 56 -14.07 -21.13 -10.39
N LEU A 57 -13.99 -22.40 -10.01
CA LEU A 57 -14.26 -23.53 -10.90
C LEU A 57 -15.72 -23.54 -11.35
N TRP A 58 -16.66 -23.31 -10.44
CA TRP A 58 -18.07 -23.20 -10.78
C TRP A 58 -18.37 -22.00 -11.70
N CYS A 59 -17.88 -20.81 -11.36
CA CYS A 59 -18.06 -19.60 -12.19
C CYS A 59 -17.51 -19.80 -13.60
N ALA A 60 -16.30 -20.39 -13.74
CA ALA A 60 -15.74 -20.70 -15.05
C ALA A 60 -16.64 -21.67 -15.86
N GLY A 61 -17.24 -22.66 -15.20
CA GLY A 61 -18.16 -23.59 -15.85
C GLY A 61 -19.50 -22.96 -16.26
N GLU A 62 -20.00 -21.98 -15.51
CA GLU A 62 -21.18 -21.20 -15.90
C GLU A 62 -20.87 -20.25 -17.07
N LEU A 63 -19.74 -19.53 -17.04
CA LEU A 63 -19.33 -18.61 -18.10
C LEU A 63 -19.00 -19.31 -19.43
N ILE A 64 -18.56 -20.57 -19.38
CA ILE A 64 -18.39 -21.38 -20.60
C ILE A 64 -19.74 -21.72 -21.24
N ARG A 65 -20.79 -21.91 -20.43
CA ARG A 65 -22.14 -22.25 -20.91
C ARG A 65 -22.92 -21.01 -21.35
N ASP A 66 -22.68 -19.88 -20.68
CA ASP A 66 -23.38 -18.62 -20.89
C ASP A 66 -22.37 -17.48 -20.71
N PRO A 67 -21.63 -17.11 -21.79
CA PRO A 67 -20.60 -16.08 -21.74
C PRO A 67 -21.11 -14.70 -21.31
N ASP A 68 -22.37 -14.40 -21.62
CA ASP A 68 -23.03 -13.11 -21.33
C ASP A 68 -23.80 -13.13 -20.00
N MET A 69 -23.51 -14.11 -19.12
CA MET A 69 -24.20 -14.25 -17.84
C MET A 69 -24.03 -13.01 -16.95
N SER A 70 -25.15 -12.39 -16.57
CA SER A 70 -25.15 -11.29 -15.60
C SER A 70 -24.76 -11.75 -14.19
N TRP A 71 -24.20 -10.82 -13.40
CA TRP A 71 -23.85 -11.07 -12.00
C TRP A 71 -25.04 -11.55 -11.17
N GLU A 72 -26.22 -10.96 -11.37
CA GLU A 72 -27.44 -11.33 -10.65
C GLU A 72 -27.87 -12.77 -10.94
N LYS A 73 -27.82 -13.18 -12.22
CA LYS A 73 -28.12 -14.55 -12.64
C LYS A 73 -27.11 -15.54 -12.07
N ALA A 74 -25.82 -15.18 -12.08
CA ALA A 74 -24.77 -16.00 -11.45
C ALA A 74 -24.99 -16.13 -9.94
N LEU A 75 -25.29 -15.04 -9.24
CA LEU A 75 -25.56 -15.04 -7.81
C LEU A 75 -26.77 -15.92 -7.47
N GLY A 76 -27.86 -15.82 -8.24
CA GLY A 76 -29.05 -16.65 -8.09
C GLY A 76 -28.77 -18.14 -8.25
N LYS A 77 -27.98 -18.54 -9.26
CA LYS A 77 -27.60 -19.95 -9.48
C LYS A 77 -26.57 -20.50 -8.48
N SER A 78 -25.86 -19.63 -7.76
CA SER A 78 -24.71 -20.01 -6.93
C SER A 78 -25.05 -20.63 -5.57
N ALA A 79 -26.33 -20.76 -5.19
CA ALA A 79 -26.73 -21.18 -3.84
C ALA A 79 -26.09 -22.52 -3.39
N MET A 80 -26.22 -23.56 -4.21
CA MET A 80 -25.63 -24.87 -3.93
C MET A 80 -24.08 -24.86 -3.99
N PRO A 81 -23.43 -24.32 -5.03
CA PRO A 81 -21.98 -24.15 -5.07
C PRO A 81 -21.40 -23.40 -3.85
N ARG A 82 -22.07 -22.34 -3.38
CA ARG A 82 -21.65 -21.60 -2.16
C ARG A 82 -21.75 -22.46 -0.92
N ARG A 83 -22.81 -23.27 -0.79
CA ARG A 83 -22.98 -24.21 0.32
C ARG A 83 -21.86 -25.26 0.33
N VAL A 84 -21.62 -25.94 -0.79
CA VAL A 84 -20.55 -26.96 -0.95
C VAL A 84 -19.17 -26.35 -0.68
N SER A 85 -18.92 -25.14 -1.16
CA SER A 85 -17.66 -24.42 -0.93
C SER A 85 -17.44 -24.01 0.53
N SER A 86 -18.52 -23.90 1.32
CA SER A 86 -18.49 -23.46 2.71
C SER A 86 -18.61 -24.62 3.70
N GLU A 87 -18.90 -25.83 3.23
CA GLU A 87 -19.20 -27.00 4.06
C GLU A 87 -18.05 -27.36 5.03
N TRP A 88 -16.81 -27.10 4.60
CA TRP A 88 -15.61 -27.30 5.42
C TRP A 88 -15.62 -26.49 6.73
N LEU A 89 -16.38 -25.40 6.82
CA LEU A 89 -16.53 -24.57 8.02
C LEU A 89 -17.30 -25.29 9.15
N PHE A 90 -18.17 -26.24 8.79
CA PHE A 90 -19.04 -26.93 9.74
C PHE A 90 -18.47 -28.28 10.22
N HIS A 91 -17.33 -28.71 9.66
CA HIS A 91 -16.71 -29.98 10.01
C HIS A 91 -15.98 -29.90 11.36
N PRO A 92 -16.32 -30.73 12.37
CA PRO A 92 -15.79 -30.56 13.73
C PRO A 92 -14.33 -30.99 13.91
N LYS A 93 -13.79 -31.84 13.02
CA LYS A 93 -12.48 -32.50 13.20
C LYS A 93 -11.26 -31.56 13.10
N MET A 94 -11.40 -30.35 12.53
CA MET A 94 -10.26 -29.44 12.28
C MET A 94 -10.53 -27.99 12.75
N ARG A 95 -11.32 -27.82 13.82
CA ARG A 95 -11.72 -26.48 14.33
C ARG A 95 -10.54 -25.51 14.51
N ARG A 96 -9.41 -25.98 15.05
CA ARG A 96 -8.22 -25.13 15.24
C ARG A 96 -7.67 -24.61 13.92
N GLN A 97 -7.44 -25.50 12.94
CA GLN A 97 -6.92 -25.12 11.62
C GLN A 97 -7.91 -24.24 10.86
N GLN A 98 -9.22 -24.52 11.00
CA GLN A 98 -10.29 -23.72 10.42
C GLN A 98 -10.30 -22.30 10.97
N ASN A 99 -10.31 -22.17 12.30
CA ASN A 99 -10.27 -20.87 12.98
C ASN A 99 -9.05 -20.06 12.59
N MET A 100 -7.88 -20.70 12.47
CA MET A 100 -6.68 -20.01 11.99
C MET A 100 -6.84 -19.47 10.56
N ARG A 101 -7.36 -20.28 9.62
CA ARG A 101 -7.61 -19.83 8.25
C ARG A 101 -8.62 -18.69 8.18
N LEU A 102 -9.70 -18.78 8.96
CA LEU A 102 -10.71 -17.73 9.07
C LEU A 102 -10.09 -16.44 9.60
N ARG A 103 -9.35 -16.49 10.71
CA ARG A 103 -8.66 -15.32 11.28
C ARG A 103 -7.69 -14.69 10.29
N THR A 104 -6.87 -15.48 9.60
CA THR A 104 -5.97 -14.98 8.56
C THR A 104 -6.72 -14.32 7.41
N ARG A 105 -7.91 -14.82 7.04
CA ARG A 105 -8.73 -14.20 5.99
C ARG A 105 -9.32 -12.87 6.47
N ILE A 106 -9.93 -12.86 7.64
CA ILE A 106 -10.50 -11.65 8.26
C ILE A 106 -9.41 -10.58 8.41
N GLU A 107 -8.21 -10.96 8.87
CA GLU A 107 -7.07 -10.06 8.98
C GLU A 107 -6.67 -9.49 7.61
N LYS A 108 -6.54 -10.32 6.58
CA LYS A 108 -6.27 -9.85 5.22
C LYS A 108 -7.31 -8.86 4.72
N ASP A 109 -8.59 -9.15 4.94
CA ASP A 109 -9.69 -8.29 4.50
C ASP A 109 -9.66 -6.94 5.26
N ALA A 110 -9.41 -6.95 6.58
CA ALA A 110 -9.23 -5.72 7.35
C ALA A 110 -8.05 -4.87 6.86
N PHE A 111 -6.93 -5.50 6.49
CA PHE A 111 -5.77 -4.79 5.97
C PHE A 111 -6.00 -4.21 4.56
N VAL A 112 -6.94 -4.73 3.77
CA VAL A 112 -7.36 -4.09 2.50
C VAL A 112 -7.97 -2.73 2.80
N GLU A 113 -8.90 -2.66 3.77
CA GLU A 113 -9.52 -1.40 4.18
C GLU A 113 -8.48 -0.41 4.75
N ILE A 114 -7.61 -0.87 5.64
CA ILE A 114 -6.54 -0.03 6.22
C ILE A 114 -5.58 0.48 5.13
N THR A 115 -5.27 -0.34 4.12
CA THR A 115 -4.39 0.07 3.02
C THR A 115 -4.95 1.28 2.29
N SER A 116 -6.27 1.32 2.03
CA SER A 116 -6.90 2.47 1.36
C SER A 116 -6.71 3.78 2.14
N VAL A 117 -6.81 3.70 3.48
CA VAL A 117 -6.59 4.85 4.36
C VAL A 117 -5.14 5.32 4.29
N TRP A 118 -4.18 4.39 4.32
CA TRP A 118 -2.75 4.72 4.23
C TRP A 118 -2.38 5.32 2.87
N GLN A 119 -2.97 4.83 1.77
CA GLN A 119 -2.73 5.35 0.43
C GLN A 119 -3.16 6.81 0.29
N ARG A 120 -4.31 7.19 0.88
CA ARG A 120 -4.73 8.61 0.93
C ARG A 120 -3.70 9.50 1.63
N LEU A 121 -2.98 8.95 2.61
CA LEU A 121 -1.92 9.64 3.34
C LEU A 121 -0.54 9.57 2.66
N GLY A 122 -0.44 8.98 1.47
CA GLY A 122 0.77 8.94 0.66
C GLY A 122 1.48 7.58 0.59
N PHE A 123 0.97 6.54 1.25
CA PHE A 123 1.57 5.20 1.18
C PHE A 123 1.60 4.67 -0.26
N PRO A 124 2.77 4.23 -0.78
CA PRO A 124 2.95 4.04 -2.22
C PRO A 124 2.57 2.65 -2.73
N PHE A 125 2.32 1.67 -1.84
CA PHE A 125 2.10 0.28 -2.26
C PHE A 125 0.62 -0.09 -2.32
N LYS A 126 0.28 -1.08 -3.17
CA LYS A 126 -1.09 -1.58 -3.35
C LYS A 126 -1.65 -2.34 -2.15
N LYS A 127 -0.78 -2.87 -1.28
CA LYS A 127 -1.15 -3.74 -0.16
C LYS A 127 -0.20 -3.53 1.01
N LEU A 128 -0.74 -3.41 2.21
CA LEU A 128 0.00 -3.58 3.45
C LEU A 128 0.27 -5.07 3.71
N VAL A 129 1.31 -5.36 4.49
CA VAL A 129 1.55 -6.69 5.05
C VAL A 129 0.47 -6.95 6.11
N PRO A 130 -0.39 -7.98 5.94
CA PRO A 130 -1.50 -8.24 6.84
C PRO A 130 -1.01 -8.98 8.09
N SER A 131 -0.35 -8.24 8.98
CA SER A 131 0.18 -8.75 10.24
C SER A 131 0.43 -7.61 11.22
N TYR A 132 0.45 -7.92 12.52
CA TYR A 132 0.89 -6.99 13.56
C TYR A 132 2.27 -6.39 13.32
N ALA A 133 3.18 -7.06 12.58
CA ALA A 133 4.49 -6.50 12.28
C ALA A 133 4.42 -5.18 11.46
N THR A 134 3.27 -4.89 10.82
CA THR A 134 3.06 -3.61 10.13
C THR A 134 3.12 -2.42 11.10
N SER A 135 2.74 -2.58 12.37
CA SER A 135 2.84 -1.50 13.37
C SER A 135 4.28 -1.11 13.70
N ILE A 136 5.26 -1.96 13.36
CA ILE A 136 6.69 -1.70 13.51
C ILE A 136 7.40 -1.49 12.16
N GLY A 137 6.65 -1.26 11.08
CA GLY A 137 7.22 -0.87 9.78
C GLY A 137 7.52 -2.03 8.83
N SER A 138 7.00 -3.25 9.05
CA SER A 138 7.24 -4.39 8.13
C SER A 138 6.63 -4.22 6.74
N SER A 139 5.70 -3.28 6.56
CA SER A 139 5.09 -2.95 5.26
C SER A 139 5.98 -2.10 4.36
N CYS A 140 7.16 -1.68 4.85
CA CYS A 140 8.08 -0.75 4.20
C CYS A 140 7.43 0.60 3.89
N ASP A 141 8.23 1.54 3.39
CA ASP A 141 7.74 2.79 2.80
C ASP A 141 8.81 3.36 1.86
N GLN A 142 8.46 4.39 1.08
CA GLN A 142 9.41 5.21 0.35
C GLN A 142 9.72 6.50 1.13
N PRO A 143 10.97 6.99 1.14
CA PRO A 143 11.30 8.25 1.82
C PRO A 143 10.39 9.41 1.40
N ALA A 144 10.08 9.54 0.10
CA ALA A 144 9.18 10.59 -0.40
C ALA A 144 7.75 10.50 0.18
N ALA A 145 7.24 9.29 0.39
CA ALA A 145 5.91 9.08 1.00
C ALA A 145 5.90 9.48 2.48
N LEU A 146 6.98 9.19 3.22
CA LEU A 146 7.13 9.66 4.60
C LEU A 146 7.20 11.20 4.67
N ALA A 147 7.95 11.84 3.77
CA ALA A 147 7.99 13.30 3.68
C ALA A 147 6.59 13.87 3.36
N LYS A 148 5.87 13.26 2.42
CA LYS A 148 4.48 13.62 2.11
C LYS A 148 3.57 13.52 3.34
N LEU A 149 3.68 12.46 4.13
CA LEU A 149 2.92 12.30 5.38
C LEU A 149 3.22 13.42 6.38
N ILE A 150 4.50 13.76 6.58
CA ILE A 150 4.85 14.88 7.47
C ILE A 150 4.28 16.21 6.92
N GLY A 151 4.37 16.43 5.62
CA GLY A 151 3.75 17.58 4.94
C GLY A 151 2.26 17.67 5.22
N ILE A 152 1.53 16.56 5.12
CA ILE A 152 0.10 16.50 5.46
C ILE A 152 -0.15 16.89 6.92
N ILE A 153 0.69 16.40 7.84
CA ILE A 153 0.53 16.67 9.28
C ILE A 153 0.76 18.15 9.60
N ILE A 154 1.78 18.80 9.02
CA ILE A 154 2.04 20.22 9.29
C ILE A 154 1.06 21.15 8.58
N ASN A 155 0.44 20.71 7.49
CA ASN A 155 -0.58 21.46 6.75
C ASN A 155 -1.99 21.18 7.27
N ASP A 156 -2.16 20.93 8.57
CA ASP A 156 -3.46 20.70 9.22
C ASP A 156 -4.33 19.62 8.54
N GLY A 157 -3.67 18.61 7.97
CA GLY A 157 -4.28 17.49 7.27
C GLY A 157 -4.56 17.69 5.78
N PHE A 158 -4.08 18.79 5.18
CA PHE A 158 -4.11 18.99 3.74
C PHE A 158 -2.93 18.33 3.04
N TYR A 159 -3.20 17.59 1.97
CA TYR A 159 -2.20 17.23 1.00
C TYR A 159 -2.00 18.39 0.02
N LEU A 160 -0.77 18.90 -0.02
CA LEU A 160 -0.30 19.85 -1.03
C LEU A 160 0.66 19.12 -1.97
N PRO A 161 0.42 19.14 -3.30
CA PRO A 161 1.34 18.59 -4.27
C PRO A 161 2.73 19.25 -4.16
N PRO A 162 3.83 18.48 -4.17
CA PRO A 162 5.16 19.06 -4.17
C PRO A 162 5.44 19.73 -5.52
N ILE A 163 5.69 21.04 -5.51
CA ILE A 163 6.01 21.82 -6.70
C ILE A 163 7.50 22.22 -6.64
N SER A 164 8.32 21.69 -7.55
CA SER A 164 9.74 22.07 -7.66
C SER A 164 9.98 23.20 -8.66
N ILE A 165 9.13 23.33 -9.67
CA ILE A 165 9.22 24.37 -10.70
C ILE A 165 7.88 25.08 -10.77
N ARG A 166 7.86 26.38 -10.44
CA ARG A 166 6.61 27.18 -10.44
C ARG A 166 6.31 27.82 -11.79
N LYS A 167 7.37 28.21 -12.51
CA LYS A 167 7.28 28.98 -13.75
C LYS A 167 8.41 28.61 -14.68
N ILE A 168 8.10 28.32 -15.94
CA ILE A 168 9.05 28.18 -17.03
C ILE A 168 8.71 29.23 -18.07
N ARG A 169 9.67 30.11 -18.37
CA ARG A 169 9.56 31.09 -19.45
C ARG A 169 10.44 30.66 -20.60
N MET A 170 9.88 30.55 -21.79
CA MET A 170 10.59 30.14 -23.01
C MET A 170 10.50 31.19 -24.11
N ALA A 171 11.54 31.23 -24.95
CA ALA A 171 11.62 32.04 -26.17
C ALA A 171 11.28 33.52 -25.98
N GLU A 172 11.84 34.11 -24.92
CA GLU A 172 11.64 35.52 -24.59
C GLU A 172 12.06 36.44 -25.75
N ASN A 173 11.28 37.50 -25.97
CA ASN A 173 11.45 38.44 -27.08
C ASN A 173 11.34 37.83 -28.49
N THR A 174 10.64 36.70 -28.62
CA THR A 174 10.29 36.11 -29.93
C THR A 174 8.77 35.94 -30.05
N PRO A 175 8.22 35.78 -31.26
CA PRO A 175 6.82 35.40 -31.45
C PRO A 175 6.43 34.07 -30.77
N TYR A 176 7.40 33.26 -30.36
CA TYR A 176 7.21 31.98 -29.68
C TYR A 176 7.21 32.09 -28.14
N HIS A 177 7.20 33.31 -27.59
CA HIS A 177 7.20 33.56 -26.14
C HIS A 177 6.09 32.75 -25.45
N THR A 178 6.48 31.84 -24.57
CA THR A 178 5.55 30.94 -23.87
C THR A 178 5.89 30.89 -22.39
N ILE A 179 4.86 31.02 -21.55
CA ILE A 179 4.97 30.91 -20.09
C ILE A 179 4.14 29.71 -19.64
N PHE A 180 4.79 28.76 -18.96
CA PHE A 180 4.13 27.68 -18.23
C PHE A 180 4.16 28.02 -16.76
N GLU A 181 3.00 28.17 -16.13
CA GLU A 181 2.86 28.43 -14.71
C GLU A 181 1.98 27.36 -14.07
N VAL A 182 2.34 26.97 -12.86
CA VAL A 182 1.53 26.04 -12.07
C VAL A 182 0.30 26.79 -11.57
N SER A 183 -0.88 26.30 -11.90
CA SER A 183 -2.13 26.81 -11.33
C SER A 183 -2.13 26.57 -9.82
N PRO A 184 -2.63 27.50 -8.99
CA PRO A 184 -2.76 27.26 -7.55
C PRO A 184 -3.73 26.10 -7.32
N GLU A 185 -3.23 24.87 -7.20
CA GLU A 185 -4.07 23.73 -6.85
C GLU A 185 -4.55 23.92 -5.41
N SER A 186 -5.87 23.91 -5.22
CA SER A 186 -6.47 23.81 -3.90
C SER A 186 -6.08 22.45 -3.31
N GLY A 187 -5.31 22.46 -2.23
CA GLY A 187 -4.96 21.23 -1.52
C GLY A 187 -6.17 20.38 -1.16
N GLU A 188 -5.98 19.06 -1.09
CA GLU A 188 -7.04 18.12 -0.70
C GLU A 188 -6.96 17.82 0.80
N ARG A 189 -8.09 17.93 1.53
CA ARG A 189 -8.14 17.50 2.93
C ARG A 189 -8.18 15.97 3.02
N VAL A 190 -7.05 15.37 3.39
CA VAL A 190 -6.91 13.90 3.51
C VAL A 190 -6.85 13.41 4.96
N MET A 191 -6.71 14.32 5.93
CA MET A 191 -6.71 14.03 7.36
C MET A 191 -7.52 15.09 8.12
N ASN A 192 -8.20 14.66 9.19
CA ASN A 192 -8.91 15.58 10.07
C ASN A 192 -7.92 16.53 10.78
N PRO A 193 -8.21 17.85 10.86
CA PRO A 193 -7.31 18.83 11.49
C PRO A 193 -6.93 18.49 12.94
N SER A 194 -7.89 17.99 13.74
CA SER A 194 -7.65 17.64 15.14
C SER A 194 -6.67 16.47 15.27
N VAL A 195 -6.72 15.53 14.32
CA VAL A 195 -5.76 14.41 14.25
C VAL A 195 -4.37 14.93 13.85
N ALA A 196 -4.28 15.79 12.84
CA ALA A 196 -3.02 16.39 12.41
C ALA A 196 -2.34 17.18 13.55
N LYS A 197 -3.11 18.02 14.25
CA LYS A 197 -2.62 18.78 15.40
C LYS A 197 -2.12 17.87 16.53
N THR A 198 -2.87 16.81 16.84
CA THR A 198 -2.46 15.82 17.85
C THR A 198 -1.17 15.11 17.44
N LEU A 199 -1.06 14.67 16.19
CA LEU A 199 0.14 14.02 15.67
C LEU A 199 1.35 14.95 15.72
N ARG A 200 1.18 16.23 15.36
CA ARG A 200 2.23 17.23 15.47
C ARG A 200 2.78 17.33 16.89
N THR A 201 1.92 17.42 17.91
CA THR A 201 2.33 17.44 19.32
C THR A 201 3.06 16.15 19.73
N VAL A 202 2.56 14.98 19.31
CA VAL A 202 3.21 13.69 19.62
C VAL A 202 4.59 13.59 18.97
N LEU A 203 4.74 14.05 17.73
CA LEU A 203 6.01 14.09 17.01
C LEU A 203 7.01 15.05 17.65
N GLN A 204 6.55 16.19 18.17
CA GLN A 204 7.38 17.12 18.94
C GLN A 204 7.92 16.45 20.21
N ALA A 205 7.08 15.72 20.95
CA ALA A 205 7.50 15.02 22.16
C ALA A 205 8.63 13.99 21.93
N VAL A 206 8.68 13.35 20.75
CA VAL A 206 9.77 12.44 20.36
C VAL A 206 11.10 13.17 20.25
N VAL A 207 11.09 14.43 19.81
CA VAL A 207 12.30 15.27 19.73
C VAL A 207 12.61 15.88 21.09
N GLU A 208 11.63 16.31 21.88
CA GLU A 208 11.91 16.93 23.19
C GLU A 208 12.46 15.93 24.21
N LYS A 209 11.85 14.75 24.28
CA LYS A 209 12.05 13.78 25.38
C LYS A 209 12.38 12.36 24.89
N GLY A 210 12.30 12.10 23.59
CA GLY A 210 12.40 10.76 23.04
C GLY A 210 13.69 10.45 22.29
N THR A 211 13.57 9.55 21.31
CA THR A 211 14.68 9.00 20.53
C THR A 211 15.35 10.01 19.60
N ALA A 212 14.71 11.15 19.32
CA ALA A 212 15.23 12.21 18.46
C ALA A 212 15.80 13.41 19.24
N ARG A 213 16.09 13.26 20.55
CA ARG A 213 16.55 14.36 21.44
C ARG A 213 17.71 15.19 20.92
N ARG A 214 18.56 14.64 20.06
CA ARG A 214 19.68 15.37 19.46
C ARG A 214 19.25 16.54 18.55
N ALA A 215 18.02 16.53 18.05
CA ALA A 215 17.46 17.63 17.24
C ALA A 215 16.76 18.71 18.09
N ASN A 216 16.64 18.53 19.42
CA ASN A 216 15.98 19.50 20.29
C ASN A 216 16.81 20.80 20.38
N ARG A 217 16.15 21.95 20.22
CA ARG A 217 16.74 23.30 20.27
C ARG A 217 17.94 23.52 19.34
N VAL A 218 18.02 22.74 18.26
CA VAL A 218 19.09 22.85 17.27
C VAL A 218 18.82 23.99 16.28
N PHE A 219 17.56 24.14 15.89
CA PHE A 219 17.14 25.13 14.91
C PHE A 219 16.64 26.39 15.61
N LYS A 220 17.04 27.53 15.07
CA LYS A 220 16.76 28.85 15.65
C LYS A 220 16.54 29.87 14.54
N GLU A 221 15.64 30.80 14.80
CA GLU A 221 15.44 32.01 13.98
C GLU A 221 16.66 32.96 14.10
N PRO A 222 16.78 33.99 13.24
CA PRO A 222 17.88 34.96 13.30
C PRO A 222 17.99 35.71 14.63
N ASP A 223 16.90 35.82 15.39
CA ASP A 223 16.84 36.42 16.73
C ASP A 223 17.23 35.45 17.86
N ASP A 224 17.76 34.26 17.51
CA ASP A 224 18.10 33.14 18.40
C ASP A 224 16.88 32.44 19.04
N THR A 225 15.65 32.76 18.62
CA THR A 225 14.43 32.08 19.10
C THR A 225 14.42 30.61 18.64
N PRO A 226 14.28 29.63 19.55
CA PRO A 226 14.24 28.22 19.17
C PRO A 226 13.00 27.88 18.32
N VAL A 227 13.22 27.24 17.18
CA VAL A 227 12.15 26.77 16.30
C VAL A 227 11.68 25.37 16.74
N PRO A 228 10.38 25.11 16.92
CA PRO A 228 9.87 23.79 17.26
C PRO A 228 10.23 22.74 16.21
N VAL A 229 10.73 21.59 16.66
CA VAL A 229 11.05 20.45 15.79
C VAL A 229 10.27 19.25 16.26
N GLY A 230 9.68 18.52 15.33
CA GLY A 230 9.05 17.24 15.61
C GLY A 230 9.41 16.22 14.55
N GLY A 231 9.32 14.95 14.91
CA GLY A 231 9.59 13.88 13.96
C GLY A 231 9.56 12.50 14.58
N LYS A 232 9.68 11.48 13.73
CA LYS A 232 9.74 10.09 14.16
C LYS A 232 10.97 9.40 13.62
N THR A 233 11.62 8.68 14.52
CA THR A 233 12.75 7.80 14.18
C THR A 233 12.29 6.39 13.81
N GLY A 234 12.98 5.77 12.86
CA GLY A 234 12.87 4.36 12.52
C GLY A 234 14.24 3.71 12.46
N THR A 235 14.36 2.47 12.89
CA THR A 235 15.57 1.65 12.72
C THR A 235 15.13 0.24 12.37
N GLY A 236 15.65 -0.28 11.26
CA GLY A 236 15.32 -1.63 10.78
C GLY A 236 16.59 -2.45 10.59
N ASP A 237 16.56 -3.68 11.10
CA ASP A 237 17.51 -4.75 10.76
C ASP A 237 16.70 -5.86 10.07
N ASN A 238 16.59 -5.76 8.75
CA ASN A 238 15.76 -6.66 7.97
C ASN A 238 16.56 -7.92 7.64
N ARG A 239 16.03 -9.07 8.04
CA ARG A 239 16.69 -10.37 7.90
C ARG A 239 15.75 -11.43 7.35
N PHE A 240 16.23 -12.25 6.43
CA PHE A 240 15.54 -13.43 5.96
C PHE A 240 15.80 -14.58 6.93
N LYS A 241 14.75 -15.04 7.62
CA LYS A 241 14.82 -16.14 8.57
C LYS A 241 14.20 -17.40 7.98
N LYS A 242 14.90 -18.53 8.07
CA LYS A 242 14.34 -19.86 7.80
C LYS A 242 13.97 -20.51 9.11
N PHE A 243 12.81 -21.14 9.16
CA PHE A 243 12.28 -21.84 10.33
C PHE A 243 12.18 -23.34 10.07
N ASP A 244 12.40 -24.15 11.09
CA ASP A 244 12.14 -25.59 11.02
C ASP A 244 10.66 -25.94 11.22
N ARG A 245 10.34 -27.25 11.29
CA ARG A 245 8.97 -27.72 11.54
C ARG A 245 8.43 -27.38 12.93
N LYS A 246 9.30 -27.13 13.91
CA LYS A 246 8.96 -26.75 15.29
C LYS A 246 8.83 -25.24 15.46
N GLY A 247 9.24 -24.45 14.47
CA GLY A 247 9.21 -23.00 14.47
C GLY A 247 10.50 -22.35 14.98
N GLU A 248 11.59 -23.12 15.10
CA GLU A 248 12.91 -22.62 15.52
C GLU A 248 13.66 -22.02 14.33
N VAL A 249 14.42 -20.95 14.55
CA VAL A 249 15.20 -20.27 13.50
C VAL A 249 16.45 -21.10 13.18
N ILE A 250 16.53 -21.64 11.97
CA ILE A 250 17.67 -22.43 11.50
C ILE A 250 18.68 -21.60 10.69
N ASN A 251 18.26 -20.47 10.13
CA ASN A 251 19.14 -19.55 9.41
C ASN A 251 18.59 -18.13 9.48
N SER A 252 19.47 -17.13 9.51
CA SER A 252 19.13 -15.70 9.60
C SER A 252 20.13 -14.86 8.80
N THR A 253 19.79 -14.57 7.54
CA THR A 253 20.63 -13.79 6.62
C THR A 253 20.19 -12.33 6.62
N ALA A 254 21.14 -11.40 6.79
CA ALA A 254 20.84 -9.97 6.68
C ALA A 254 20.45 -9.61 5.24
N VAL A 255 19.45 -8.74 5.09
CA VAL A 255 18.93 -8.26 3.81
C VAL A 255 19.26 -6.79 3.62
N ASN A 256 18.99 -5.98 4.65
CA ASN A 256 19.38 -4.58 4.69
C ASN A 256 19.34 -4.04 6.13
N ARG A 257 20.02 -2.92 6.34
CA ARG A 257 19.94 -2.12 7.56
C ARG A 257 19.51 -0.70 7.20
N THR A 258 18.56 -0.18 7.97
CA THR A 258 17.97 1.13 7.72
C THR A 258 17.91 1.96 9.00
N ALA A 259 18.12 3.26 8.86
CA ALA A 259 17.86 4.23 9.91
C ALA A 259 17.27 5.49 9.28
N THR A 260 16.08 5.86 9.71
CA THR A 260 15.30 6.94 9.12
C THR A 260 14.87 7.93 10.20
N PHE A 261 14.87 9.21 9.84
CA PHE A 261 14.22 10.27 10.62
C PHE A 261 13.35 11.08 9.67
N ALA A 262 12.03 11.01 9.84
CA ALA A 262 11.06 11.86 9.16
C ALA A 262 10.67 13.00 10.12
N PHE A 263 10.73 14.24 9.68
CA PHE A 263 10.72 15.40 10.57
C PHE A 263 10.10 16.65 9.94
N TYR A 264 9.73 17.59 10.80
CA TYR A 264 9.44 18.97 10.45
C TYR A 264 10.26 19.93 11.33
N ILE A 265 10.48 21.15 10.83
CA ILE A 265 11.08 22.29 11.53
C ILE A 265 10.12 23.47 11.35
N GLY A 266 9.54 23.92 12.46
CA GLY A 266 8.53 24.96 12.49
C GLY A 266 7.25 24.56 11.74
N ASP A 267 6.75 25.50 10.94
CA ASP A 267 5.57 25.32 10.06
C ASP A 267 5.94 25.22 8.58
N ARG A 268 7.21 25.44 8.23
CA ARG A 268 7.64 25.68 6.85
C ARG A 268 8.45 24.52 6.24
N TYR A 269 9.23 23.81 7.05
CA TYR A 269 10.15 22.79 6.54
C TYR A 269 9.78 21.41 7.05
N PHE A 270 9.89 20.43 6.16
CA PHE A 270 9.73 19.03 6.49
C PHE A 270 10.54 18.17 5.52
N GLY A 271 10.82 16.95 5.94
CA GLY A 271 11.56 16.03 5.10
C GLY A 271 11.87 14.72 5.81
N VAL A 272 12.80 14.00 5.19
CA VAL A 272 13.27 12.71 5.67
C VAL A 272 14.76 12.57 5.40
N ILE A 273 15.49 12.01 6.35
CA ILE A 273 16.87 11.55 6.15
C ILE A 273 16.88 10.05 6.41
N THR A 274 17.40 9.28 5.46
CA THR A 274 17.51 7.82 5.56
C THR A 274 18.95 7.40 5.28
N ALA A 275 19.54 6.66 6.22
CA ALA A 275 20.73 5.85 6.00
C ALA A 275 20.30 4.42 5.65
N PHE A 276 20.86 3.88 4.57
CA PHE A 276 20.46 2.59 4.02
C PHE A 276 21.70 1.82 3.57
N VAL A 277 21.81 0.56 4.01
CA VAL A 277 22.81 -0.40 3.52
C VAL A 277 22.08 -1.65 3.07
N SER A 278 22.20 -2.01 1.81
CA SER A 278 21.65 -3.24 1.23
C SER A 278 22.64 -4.40 1.28
N GLY A 279 22.13 -5.62 1.19
CA GLY A 279 22.93 -6.82 0.97
C GLY A 279 23.30 -7.53 2.26
N SER A 280 24.03 -8.63 2.10
CA SER A 280 24.51 -9.45 3.21
C SER A 280 25.50 -8.71 4.12
N GLU A 281 26.21 -7.72 3.57
CA GLU A 281 27.17 -6.84 4.23
C GLU A 281 26.49 -5.94 5.26
N ALA A 282 25.16 -5.74 5.16
CA ALA A 282 24.41 -4.96 6.14
C ALA A 282 24.57 -5.47 7.59
N LYS A 283 24.93 -6.75 7.77
CA LYS A 283 25.25 -7.34 9.08
C LYS A 283 26.47 -6.69 9.77
N GLU A 284 27.36 -6.06 8.99
CA GLU A 284 28.62 -5.47 9.46
C GLU A 284 28.42 -4.03 9.97
N TYR A 285 27.23 -3.45 9.74
CA TYR A 285 26.91 -2.09 10.15
C TYR A 285 26.02 -2.07 11.40
N THR A 286 26.29 -1.15 12.32
CA THR A 286 25.61 -1.06 13.63
C THR A 286 25.00 0.32 13.92
N PHE A 287 24.63 1.10 12.90
CA PHE A 287 24.02 2.41 13.10
C PHE A 287 22.54 2.33 13.52
N THR A 288 22.05 3.39 14.18
CA THR A 288 20.65 3.59 14.57
C THR A 288 20.12 4.90 13.99
N SER A 289 18.85 5.20 14.25
CA SER A 289 18.25 6.50 13.92
C SER A 289 18.94 7.72 14.55
N ALA A 290 19.88 7.54 15.48
CA ALA A 290 20.71 8.63 15.94
C ALA A 290 21.58 9.24 14.83
N LEU A 291 21.97 8.43 13.82
CA LEU A 291 22.75 8.89 12.66
C LEU A 291 21.98 9.95 11.83
N PRO A 292 20.79 9.67 11.25
CA PRO A 292 20.06 10.67 10.47
C PRO A 292 19.68 11.91 11.28
N VAL A 293 19.36 11.77 12.57
CA VAL A 293 19.10 12.93 13.45
C VAL A 293 20.35 13.80 13.63
N THR A 294 21.53 13.17 13.70
CA THR A 294 22.81 13.89 13.85
C THR A 294 23.19 14.57 12.55
N ILE A 295 22.95 13.93 11.40
CA ILE A 295 23.14 14.55 10.07
C ILE A 295 22.26 15.81 9.97
N LEU A 296 20.97 15.72 10.33
CA LEU A 296 20.08 16.89 10.34
C LEU A 296 20.64 18.02 11.21
N LYS A 297 21.17 17.68 12.39
CA LYS A 297 21.81 18.66 13.27
C LYS A 297 23.03 19.33 12.63
N LEU A 298 23.88 18.57 11.93
CA LEU A 298 25.05 19.12 11.24
C LEU A 298 24.64 20.07 10.10
N MET A 299 23.46 19.88 9.51
CA MET A 299 22.91 20.79 8.49
C MET A 299 22.32 22.09 9.08
N SER A 300 22.21 22.20 10.42
CA SER A 300 21.54 23.34 11.06
C SER A 300 22.12 24.72 10.72
N PRO A 301 23.44 24.94 10.54
CA PRO A 301 23.94 26.27 10.18
C PRO A 301 23.39 26.75 8.83
N ALA A 302 23.36 25.85 7.84
CA ALA A 302 22.82 26.17 6.51
C ALA A 302 21.30 26.36 6.55
N LEU A 303 20.59 25.53 7.31
CA LEU A 303 19.12 25.63 7.42
C LEU A 303 18.69 26.87 8.20
N ASN A 304 19.35 27.20 9.32
CA ASN A 304 19.05 28.39 10.13
C ASN A 304 19.20 29.69 9.33
N ALA A 305 20.18 29.76 8.43
CA ALA A 305 20.36 30.90 7.53
C ALA A 305 19.13 31.15 6.62
N HIS A 306 18.32 30.12 6.36
CA HIS A 306 17.11 30.22 5.55
C HIS A 306 15.82 30.41 6.36
N LEU A 307 15.82 30.13 7.67
CA LEU A 307 14.60 30.20 8.50
C LEU A 307 14.02 31.62 8.53
N GLY A 308 14.86 32.66 8.61
CA GLY A 308 14.42 34.06 8.59
C GLY A 308 14.56 34.81 7.27
N ALA A 309 15.13 34.21 6.21
CA ALA A 309 15.43 34.90 4.96
C ALA A 309 14.26 34.94 3.94
N LEU A 310 13.14 34.28 4.23
CA LEU A 310 12.05 34.05 3.26
C LEU A 310 10.76 34.82 3.56
N ASP A 311 10.75 35.73 4.53
CA ASP A 311 9.61 36.64 4.74
C ASP A 311 9.40 37.61 3.54
N GLU A 312 10.32 37.67 2.57
CA GLU A 312 10.16 38.38 1.29
C GLU A 312 9.42 37.57 0.19
N LEU A 313 9.23 36.25 0.35
CA LEU A 313 8.35 35.49 -0.53
C LEU A 313 6.96 35.43 0.10
N GLU A 314 6.08 36.35 -0.32
CA GLU A 314 4.69 36.46 0.13
C GLU A 314 4.06 35.10 0.44
N ILE A 315 3.80 34.87 1.72
CA ILE A 315 2.91 33.82 2.19
C ILE A 315 1.53 34.23 1.66
N VAL A 316 1.09 33.62 0.56
CA VAL A 316 -0.29 33.77 0.08
C VAL A 316 -1.20 33.39 1.25
N PRO A 317 -2.07 34.30 1.74
CA PRO A 317 -2.94 34.02 2.86
C PRO A 317 -3.74 32.75 2.62
N ARG A 318 -3.90 31.94 3.66
CA ARG A 318 -4.79 30.77 3.65
C ARG A 318 -6.24 31.23 3.47
N GLU A 319 -6.70 31.48 2.24
CA GLU A 319 -8.12 31.63 1.97
C GLU A 319 -8.78 30.25 2.08
N GLU A 320 -9.87 30.17 2.85
CA GLU A 320 -10.76 29.01 2.80
C GLU A 320 -11.25 28.80 1.36
N PRO A 321 -11.30 27.57 0.83
CA PRO A 321 -11.76 27.33 -0.52
C PRO A 321 -13.20 27.84 -0.65
N LYS A 322 -13.37 28.95 -1.38
CA LYS A 322 -14.69 29.46 -1.74
C LYS A 322 -15.41 28.36 -2.49
N THR A 323 -16.61 28.00 -2.02
CA THR A 323 -17.56 27.16 -2.73
C THR A 323 -17.73 27.69 -4.15
N ILE A 324 -17.19 26.98 -5.13
CA ILE A 324 -17.32 27.34 -6.54
C ILE A 324 -18.80 27.19 -6.91
N GLY A 325 -19.46 28.30 -7.21
CA GLY A 325 -20.80 28.32 -7.81
C GLY A 325 -20.81 27.61 -9.18
N PRO A 326 -21.99 27.27 -9.73
CA PRO A 326 -22.10 26.39 -10.87
C PRO A 326 -21.31 26.92 -12.08
N LEU A 327 -20.54 26.02 -12.69
CA LEU A 327 -19.81 26.23 -13.95
C LEU A 327 -20.78 26.70 -15.04
N VAL A 328 -20.56 27.91 -15.56
CA VAL A 328 -21.20 28.37 -16.80
C VAL A 328 -20.49 27.66 -17.95
N VAL A 329 -21.19 26.72 -18.57
CA VAL A 329 -20.79 26.09 -19.83
C VAL A 329 -21.07 27.09 -20.95
N ILE A 330 -20.02 27.59 -21.60
CA ILE A 330 -20.16 28.36 -22.84
C ILE A 330 -20.13 27.34 -23.99
N GLU A 331 -21.28 27.15 -24.64
CA GLU A 331 -21.37 26.34 -25.86
C GLU A 331 -20.66 27.04 -27.04
N PRO A 332 -20.01 26.30 -27.94
CA PRO A 332 -19.35 26.88 -29.10
C PRO A 332 -20.41 27.33 -30.12
N THR A 333 -20.37 28.62 -30.47
CA THR A 333 -21.10 29.17 -31.61
C THR A 333 -20.61 28.55 -32.91
N SER A 334 -21.54 27.99 -33.67
CA SER A 334 -21.34 27.49 -35.02
C SER A 334 -21.17 28.65 -36.02
N THR A 335 -20.10 28.58 -36.81
CA THR A 335 -20.00 29.18 -38.15
C THR A 335 -19.17 28.27 -39.03
#